data_AF-A0A1F7X5I6-F1
#
_entry.id   AF-A0A1F7X5I6-F1
#
_cell.length_a   1.000
_cell.length_b   1.000
_cell.length_c   1.000
_cell.angle_alpha   90.00
_cell.angle_beta   90.00
_cell.angle_gamma   90.00
#
_symmetry.space_group_name_H-M   'P 1'
#
loop_
_entity.id
_entity.type
_entity.pdbx_description
1 polymer ?
#
loop_
_entity_poly.entity_id
_entity_poly.type
_entity_poly.pdbx_seq_one_letter_code
_entity_poly.pdbx_strand_id
1 'polypeptide(L)' 'METIPLIGISIWLIIKIFVVIALVIYLVFAVVVVRQVQLMTETLKVGFEAPIKLFAYAHLVFAIVVLLAALLIL' A
#
# COMPACT_ATOMS: atom_id res chain seq x y z
N MET A 1 -13.55 -21.43 13.98
CA MET A 1 -13.02 -20.04 13.97
C MET A 1 -12.73 -19.68 15.41
N GLU A 2 -11.53 -19.18 15.71
CA GLU A 2 -11.25 -18.64 17.05
C GLU A 2 -12.10 -17.38 17.24
N THR A 3 -13.14 -17.50 18.06
CA THR A 3 -14.05 -16.42 18.45
C THR A 3 -13.68 -15.94 19.84
N ILE A 4 -13.74 -14.63 20.08
CA ILE A 4 -13.59 -14.07 21.41
C ILE A 4 -14.78 -14.57 22.26
N PRO A 5 -14.56 -15.35 23.33
CA PRO A 5 -15.63 -16.06 24.04
C PRO A 5 -16.75 -15.16 24.60
N LEU A 6 -16.44 -13.89 24.86
CA LEU A 6 -17.37 -12.92 25.44
C LEU A 6 -18.24 -12.17 24.42
N ILE A 7 -17.78 -12.03 23.17
CA ILE A 7 -18.41 -11.13 22.18
C ILE A 7 -18.83 -11.91 20.92
N GLY A 8 -18.36 -13.15 20.74
CA GLY A 8 -18.67 -13.97 19.56
C GLY A 8 -18.04 -13.47 18.25
N ILE A 9 -17.21 -12.44 18.30
CA ILE A 9 -16.51 -11.87 17.14
C ILE A 9 -15.26 -12.73 16.84
N SER A 10 -15.04 -13.02 15.56
CA SER A 10 -13.83 -13.70 15.11
C SER A 10 -12.61 -12.78 15.18
N ILE A 11 -11.53 -13.27 15.79
CA ILE A 11 -10.26 -12.51 15.87
C ILE A 11 -9.69 -12.19 14.48
N TRP A 12 -9.89 -13.08 13.51
CA TRP A 12 -9.45 -12.91 12.13
C TRP A 12 -10.16 -11.77 11.41
N LEU A 13 -11.45 -11.55 11.70
CA LEU A 13 -12.20 -10.42 11.15
C LEU A 13 -11.63 -9.08 11.64
N ILE A 14 -11.27 -9.01 12.93
CA ILE A 14 -10.65 -7.82 13.52
C ILE A 14 -9.31 -7.55 12.83
N ILE A 15 -8.46 -8.57 12.71
CA ILE A 15 -7.16 -8.46 12.03
C ILE A 15 -7.33 -7.98 10.58
N LYS A 16 -8.26 -8.57 9.82
CA LYS A 16 -8.55 -8.15 8.43
C LYS A 16 -8.86 -6.66 8.35
N ILE A 17 -9.73 -6.15 9.21
CA ILE A 17 -10.11 -4.73 9.23
C ILE A 17 -8.89 -3.84 9.49
N PHE A 18 -8.08 -4.15 10.50
CA PHE A 18 -6.88 -3.36 10.81
C PHE A 18 -5.85 -3.39 9.68
N VAL A 19 -5.62 -4.55 9.06
CA VAL A 19 -4.70 -4.67 7.92
C VAL A 19 -5.19 -3.87 6.71
N VAL A 20 -6.48 -3.94 6.39
CA VAL A 20 -7.06 -3.14 5.29
C VAL A 20 -6.91 -1.64 5.55
N ILE A 21 -7.19 -1.17 6.78
CA ILE A 21 -7.00 0.24 7.14
C ILE A 21 -5.53 0.66 6.97
N ALA A 22 -4.60 -0.16 7.45
CA ALA A 22 -3.17 0.12 7.31
C ALA A 22 -2.74 0.18 5.83
N LEU A 23 -3.26 -0.72 4.98
CA LEU A 23 -2.97 -0.73 3.54
C LEU A 23 -3.58 0.46 2.79
N VAL A 24 -4.75 0.95 3.21
CA VAL A 24 -5.33 2.20 2.65
C VAL A 24 -4.42 3.39 2.96
N ILE A 25 -3.94 3.51 4.21
CA ILE A 25 -2.98 4.56 4.58
C ILE A 25 -1.69 4.40 3.78
N TYR A 26 -1.18 3.19 3.66
CA TYR A 26 0.01 2.89 2.87
C TYR A 26 -0.14 3.29 1.40
N LEU A 27 -1.32 3.07 0.80
CA LEU A 27 -1.60 3.49 -0.58
C LEU A 27 -1.48 5.01 -0.76
N VAL A 28 -1.96 5.80 0.21
CA VAL A 28 -1.79 7.26 0.21
C VAL A 28 -0.29 7.61 0.21
N PHE A 29 0.51 6.94 1.03
CA PHE A 29 1.97 7.11 1.02
C PHE A 29 2.60 6.74 -0.32
N ALA A 30 2.17 5.65 -0.96
CA ALA A 30 2.68 5.25 -2.27
C ALA A 30 2.41 6.32 -3.35
N VAL A 31 1.25 6.98 -3.31
CA VAL A 31 0.94 8.13 -4.18
C VAL A 31 1.87 9.32 -3.89
N VAL A 32 2.10 9.62 -2.62
CA VAL A 32 3.04 10.68 -2.21
C VAL A 32 4.45 10.37 -2.73
N VAL A 33 4.92 9.13 -2.63
CA VAL A 33 6.24 8.71 -3.14
C VAL A 33 6.37 8.99 -4.64
N VAL A 34 5.35 8.66 -5.44
CA VAL A 34 5.36 8.97 -6.90
C VAL A 34 5.53 10.47 -7.14
N ARG A 35 4.77 11.30 -6.43
CA ARG A 35 4.90 12.78 -6.52
C ARG A 35 6.29 13.26 -6.13
N GLN A 36 6.86 12.71 -5.06
CA GLN A 36 8.20 13.08 -4.60
C GLN A 36 9.27 12.69 -5.62
N VAL A 37 9.17 11.50 -6.21
CA VAL A 37 10.08 11.05 -7.27
C VAL A 37 10.01 11.97 -8.49
N GLN A 38 8.82 12.38 -8.90
CA GLN A 38 8.65 13.35 -10.00
C GLN A 38 9.36 14.67 -9.68
N LEU A 39 9.09 15.28 -8.52
CA LEU A 39 9.72 16.55 -8.11
C LEU A 39 11.24 16.45 -7.99
N MET A 40 11.76 15.35 -7.42
CA MET A 40 13.21 15.16 -7.25
C MET A 40 13.93 15.02 -8.60
N THR A 41 13.35 14.29 -9.54
CA THR A 41 13.93 14.07 -10.88
C THR A 41 13.82 15.29 -11.81
N GLU A 42 13.06 16.31 -11.43
CA GLU A 42 13.09 17.62 -12.10
C GLU A 42 14.36 18.41 -11.76
N THR A 43 14.78 18.34 -10.49
CA THR A 43 15.95 19.07 -9.96
C THR A 43 17.27 18.34 -10.19
N LEU A 44 17.32 17.04 -9.91
CA LEU A 44 18.55 16.24 -10.02
C LEU A 44 18.62 15.58 -11.39
N LYS A 45 19.68 15.90 -12.16
CA LYS A 45 19.99 15.28 -13.45
C LYS A 45 21.21 14.39 -13.30
N VAL A 46 20.97 13.13 -13.00
CA VAL A 46 21.98 12.10 -12.72
C VAL A 46 21.97 10.97 -13.75
N GLY A 47 21.02 10.97 -14.71
CA GLY A 47 20.93 10.00 -15.80
C GLY A 47 20.13 8.73 -15.47
N PHE A 48 19.49 8.68 -14.30
CA PHE A 48 18.70 7.54 -13.80
C PHE A 48 17.22 7.87 -13.56
N GLU A 49 16.73 8.98 -14.08
CA GLU A 49 15.38 9.50 -13.80
C GLU A 49 14.29 8.54 -14.30
N ALA A 50 14.46 8.00 -15.51
CA ALA A 50 13.47 7.11 -16.12
C ALA A 50 13.31 5.78 -15.34
N PRO A 51 14.38 5.04 -14.99
CA PRO A 51 14.27 3.87 -14.12
C PRO A 51 13.62 4.18 -12.77
N ILE A 52 14.01 5.27 -12.10
CA ILE A 52 13.47 5.62 -10.77
C ILE A 52 11.97 5.94 -10.86
N LYS A 53 11.53 6.67 -11.90
CA LYS A 53 10.11 6.92 -12.15
C LYS A 53 9.34 5.62 -12.39
N LEU A 54 9.90 4.70 -13.18
CA LEU A 54 9.27 3.40 -13.44
C LEU A 54 9.08 2.61 -12.14
N PHE A 55 10.10 2.54 -11.29
CA PHE A 55 9.99 1.86 -9.99
C PHE A 55 8.95 2.50 -9.07
N ALA A 56 8.83 3.83 -9.07
CA ALA A 56 7.83 4.52 -8.27
C ALA A 56 6.39 4.15 -8.71
N TYR A 57 6.12 4.14 -10.02
CA TYR A 57 4.82 3.72 -10.53
C TYR A 57 4.55 2.23 -10.34
N ALA A 58 5.56 1.37 -10.55
CA ALA A 58 5.44 -0.07 -10.30
C ALA A 58 5.12 -0.35 -8.83
N HIS A 59 5.75 0.38 -7.91
CA HIS A 59 5.46 0.31 -6.48
C HIS A 59 4.01 0.71 -6.15
N LEU A 60 3.51 1.79 -6.75
CA LEU A 60 2.12 2.21 -6.57
C LEU A 60 1.13 1.15 -7.09
N VAL A 61 1.36 0.60 -8.29
CA VAL A 61 0.54 -0.48 -8.84
C VAL A 61 0.56 -1.71 -7.92
N PHE A 62 1.74 -2.08 -7.42
CA PHE A 62 1.87 -3.19 -6.49
C PHE A 62 1.09 -2.95 -5.18
N ALA A 63 1.15 -1.73 -4.62
CA ALA A 63 0.37 -1.37 -3.42
C ALA A 63 -1.15 -1.50 -3.65
N ILE A 64 -1.63 -1.10 -4.83
CA ILE A 64 -3.05 -1.29 -5.23
C ILE A 64 -3.40 -2.77 -5.29
N VAL A 65 -2.56 -3.59 -5.94
CA VAL A 65 -2.78 -5.04 -6.04
C VAL A 65 -2.82 -5.70 -4.67
N VAL A 66 -1.91 -5.33 -3.76
CA VAL A 66 -1.88 -5.87 -2.39
C VAL A 66 -3.13 -5.46 -1.60
N LEU A 67 -3.61 -4.22 -1.73
CA LEU A 67 -4.86 -3.80 -1.10
C LEU A 67 -6.06 -4.60 -1.63
N LEU A 68 -6.15 -4.81 -2.95
CA LEU A 68 -7.20 -5.64 -3.54
C LEU A 68 -7.11 -7.10 -3.08
N ALA A 69 -5.91 -7.66 -2.98
CA ALA A 69 -5.69 -9.00 -2.45
C ALA A 69 -6.15 -9.11 -0.98
N ALA A 70 -5.89 -8.09 -0.16
CA ALA A 70 -6.35 -8.06 1.23
C ALA A 70 -7.89 -7.95 1.37
N LEU A 71 -8.58 -7.36 0.38
CA LEU A 71 -10.05 -7.32 0.38
C LEU A 71 -10.66 -8.67 0.00
N LEU A 72 -10.07 -9.33 -1.00
CA LEU A 72 -10.60 -10.55 -1.62
C LEU A 72 -10.18 -11.85 -0.92
N ILE A 73 -8.96 -11.90 -0.37
CA ILE A 73 -8.32 -13.15 0.10
C ILE A 73 -8.15 -13.19 1.62
N LEU A 74 -7.66 -12.10 2.24
CA LEU A 74 -7.53 -11.99 3.71
C LEU A 74 -8.91 -11.91 4.36
#